data_AF-A0A950S4B1-F1
#
_entry.id   AF-A0A950S4B1-F1
#
_cell.length_a   1.000
_cell.length_b   1.000
_cell.length_c   1.000
_cell.angle_alpha   90.00
_cell.angle_beta   90.00
_cell.angle_gamma   90.00
#
_symmetry.space_group_name_H-M   'P 1'
#
loop_
_entity.id
_entity.type
_entity.pdbx_description
1 polymer ?
#
loop_
_entity_poly.entity_id
_entity_poly.type
_entity_poly.pdbx_seq_one_letter_code
_entity_poly.pdbx_strand_id
1 'polypeptide(L)' 'MPCDHIGPAELIEMAEADLRKRNVVPSDGMRFRWSENPVDGMWASIVTEIERRGEQWIVTRLDRNREPLAGGETGFRAL' A
#
# COMPACT_ATOMS: atom_id res chain seq x y z
N MET A 1 -15.90 -12.54 1.49
CA MET A 1 -16.00 -11.45 2.49
C MET A 1 -15.12 -10.32 2.00
N PRO A 2 -15.63 -9.09 1.89
CA PRO A 2 -14.76 -7.93 1.71
C PRO A 2 -13.80 -7.91 2.90
N CYS A 3 -12.51 -7.80 2.62
CA CYS A 3 -11.51 -7.67 3.67
C CYS A 3 -11.55 -6.22 4.17
N ASP A 4 -11.71 -6.00 5.48
CA ASP A 4 -11.82 -4.67 6.10
C ASP A 4 -10.50 -3.86 6.12
N HIS A 5 -9.64 -4.05 5.11
CA HIS A 5 -8.33 -3.39 4.99
C HIS A 5 -8.05 -2.97 3.57
N ILE A 6 -7.24 -1.93 3.39
CA ILE A 6 -6.88 -1.43 2.07
C ILE A 6 -6.10 -2.51 1.31
N GLY A 7 -6.71 -2.97 0.23
CA GLY A 7 -6.16 -4.01 -0.63
C GLY A 7 -5.22 -3.46 -1.69
N PRO A 8 -4.56 -4.34 -2.46
CA PRO A 8 -3.69 -3.94 -3.56
C PRO A 8 -4.35 -3.04 -4.61
N ALA A 9 -5.63 -3.28 -4.94
CA ALA A 9 -6.34 -2.48 -5.93
C ALA A 9 -6.52 -1.02 -5.48
N GLU A 10 -6.96 -0.82 -4.23
CA GLU A 10 -7.12 0.51 -3.64
C GLU A 10 -5.76 1.23 -3.51
N LEU A 11 -4.70 0.51 -3.12
CA LEU A 11 -3.34 1.08 -3.09
C LEU A 11 -2.86 1.54 -4.48
N ILE A 12 -3.20 0.80 -5.55
CA ILE A 12 -2.91 1.23 -6.93
C ILE A 12 -3.64 2.54 -7.26
N GLU A 13 -4.92 2.64 -6.93
CA GLU A 13 -5.71 3.86 -7.15
C GLU A 13 -5.12 5.05 -6.39
N MET A 14 -4.68 4.84 -5.14
CA MET A 14 -4.02 5.87 -4.34
C MET A 14 -2.69 6.31 -4.94
N ALA A 15 -1.87 5.36 -5.42
CA ALA A 15 -0.60 5.66 -6.08
C ALA A 15 -0.80 6.48 -7.36
N GLU A 16 -1.74 6.08 -8.21
CA GLU A 16 -2.07 6.79 -9.45
C GLU A 16 -2.63 8.19 -9.17
N ALA A 17 -3.48 8.34 -8.15
CA ALA A 17 -4.03 9.64 -7.75
C ALA A 17 -2.94 10.59 -7.24
N ASP A 18 -2.00 10.08 -6.43
CA ASP A 18 -0.89 10.86 -5.89
C ASP A 18 0.13 11.25 -6.99
N LEU A 19 0.42 10.34 -7.93
CA LEU A 19 1.26 10.65 -9.10
C LEU A 19 0.60 11.71 -10.00
N ARG A 20 -0.70 11.57 -10.28
CA ARG A 20 -1.48 12.56 -11.05
C ARG A 20 -1.48 13.93 -10.38
N LYS A 21 -1.68 13.99 -9.06
CA LYS A 21 -1.65 15.24 -8.28
C LYS A 21 -0.29 15.94 -8.39
N ARG A 22 0.79 15.17 -8.46
CA ARG A 22 2.17 15.66 -8.61
C ARG A 22 2.58 15.88 -10.07
N ASN A 23 1.71 15.56 -11.03
CA ASN A 23 1.99 15.57 -12.46
C ASN A 23 3.22 14.73 -12.84
N VAL A 24 3.37 13.57 -12.18
CA VAL A 24 4.45 12.60 -12.42
C VAL A 24 3.88 11.42 -13.21
N VAL A 25 4.57 11.02 -14.28
CA VAL A 25 4.23 9.82 -15.04
C VAL A 25 4.76 8.59 -14.29
N PRO A 26 3.94 7.54 -14.08
CA PRO A 26 4.42 6.30 -13.48
C PRO A 26 5.59 5.72 -14.29
N SER A 27 6.68 5.37 -13.61
CA SER A 27 7.86 4.75 -14.23
C SER A 27 8.31 3.50 -13.49
N ASP A 28 9.02 2.63 -14.19
CA ASP A 28 9.56 1.39 -13.62
C ASP A 28 10.35 1.63 -12.34
N GLY A 29 10.16 0.73 -11.38
CA GLY A 29 10.82 0.78 -10.08
C GLY A 29 10.17 1.72 -9.07
N MET A 30 9.17 2.54 -9.46
CA MET A 30 8.38 3.30 -8.48
C MET A 30 7.66 2.36 -7.53
N ARG A 31 7.73 2.64 -6.23
CA ARG A 31 7.15 1.81 -5.19
C ARG A 31 6.27 2.61 -4.25
N PHE A 32 5.17 1.99 -3.84
CA PHE A 32 4.24 2.57 -2.88
C PHE A 32 3.87 1.54 -1.84
N ARG A 33 3.61 2.02 -0.63
CA ARG A 33 3.18 1.22 0.51
C ARG A 33 1.89 1.81 1.07
N TRP A 34 0.98 0.91 1.45
CA TRP A 34 -0.01 1.17 2.49
C TRP A 34 0.28 0.28 3.69
N SER A 35 0.11 0.82 4.87
CA SER A 35 0.20 0.06 6.11
C SER A 35 -0.80 0.56 7.13
N GLU A 36 -1.36 -0.34 7.92
CA GLU A 36 -2.32 0.02 8.96
C GLU A 36 -2.25 -0.91 10.16
N ASN A 37 -2.68 -0.39 11.31
CA ASN A 37 -2.92 -1.17 12.52
C ASN A 37 -4.45 -1.19 12.73
N PRO A 38 -5.17 -2.20 12.22
CA PRO A 38 -6.61 -2.26 12.35
C PRO A 38 -7.01 -2.39 13.82
N VAL A 39 -8.02 -1.63 14.26
CA VAL A 39 -8.45 -1.60 15.67
C VAL A 39 -9.15 -2.91 16.07
N ASP A 40 -9.93 -3.51 15.16
CA ASP A 40 -10.73 -4.72 15.41
C ASP A 40 -10.41 -5.87 14.42
N GLY A 41 -9.22 -5.84 13.81
CA GLY A 41 -8.79 -6.85 12.85
C GLY A 41 -8.24 -8.13 13.48
N MET A 42 -8.29 -9.25 12.76
CA MET A 42 -7.59 -10.50 13.15
C MET A 42 -6.06 -10.30 13.29
N TRP A 43 -5.53 -9.30 12.60
CA TRP A 43 -4.10 -8.97 12.53
C TRP A 43 -3.86 -7.63 13.18
N ALA A 44 -2.76 -7.51 13.92
CA ALA A 44 -2.39 -6.28 14.61
C ALA A 44 -1.82 -5.23 13.64
N SER A 45 -1.28 -5.68 12.50
CA SER A 45 -0.95 -4.80 11.39
C SER A 45 -1.01 -5.50 10.03
N ILE A 46 -1.23 -4.69 8.99
CA ILE A 46 -1.27 -5.13 7.61
C ILE A 46 -0.36 -4.19 6.80
N VAL A 47 0.47 -4.76 5.93
CA VAL A 47 1.36 -4.02 5.04
C VAL A 47 1.18 -4.51 3.61
N THR A 48 0.89 -3.59 2.71
CA THR A 48 0.78 -3.85 1.28
C THR A 48 1.76 -2.97 0.54
N GLU A 49 2.56 -3.54 -0.35
CA GLU A 49 3.44 -2.78 -1.24
C GLU A 49 3.21 -3.15 -2.70
N ILE A 50 3.32 -2.15 -3.56
CA ILE A 50 3.28 -2.29 -5.01
C ILE A 50 4.53 -1.67 -5.64
N GLU A 51 4.89 -2.19 -6.81
CA GLU A 51 5.98 -1.70 -7.65
C GLU A 51 5.50 -1.57 -9.11
N ARG A 52 5.91 -0.51 -9.79
CA ARG A 52 5.68 -0.34 -11.22
C ARG A 52 6.69 -1.17 -12.02
N ARG A 53 6.19 -2.04 -12.91
CA ARG A 53 7.00 -2.81 -13.87
C ARG A 53 6.35 -2.75 -15.24
N GLY A 54 6.94 -1.96 -16.14
CA GLY A 54 6.36 -1.58 -17.42
C GLY A 54 5.03 -0.86 -17.24
N GLU A 55 3.98 -1.43 -17.82
CA GLU A 55 2.63 -0.85 -17.80
C GLU A 55 1.78 -1.30 -16.60
N GLN A 56 2.33 -2.15 -15.73
CA GLN A 56 1.59 -2.81 -14.66
C GLN A 56 2.10 -2.44 -13.27
N TRP A 57 1.19 -2.41 -12.31
CA TRP A 57 1.52 -2.42 -10.89
C TRP A 57 1.50 -3.85 -10.37
N ILE A 58 2.60 -4.26 -9.75
CA ILE A 58 2.76 -5.60 -9.21
C ILE A 58 2.80 -5.51 -7.69
N VAL A 59 2.06 -6.39 -7.01
CA VAL A 59 2.14 -6.53 -5.56
C VAL A 59 3.46 -7.18 -5.19
N THR A 60 4.31 -6.45 -4.46
CA THR A 60 5.62 -6.94 -4.03
C THR A 60 5.62 -7.40 -2.58
N ARG A 61 4.65 -6.97 -1.79
CA ARG A 61 4.50 -7.36 -0.38
C ARG A 61 3.05 -7.36 0.03
N LEU A 62 2.65 -8.39 0.77
CA LEU A 62 1.36 -8.46 1.45
C LEU A 62 1.55 -9.22 2.75
N ASP A 63 1.80 -8.48 3.83
CA ASP A 63 2.07 -9.04 5.14
C ASP A 63 0.92 -8.75 6.09
N ARG A 64 0.65 -9.73 6.95
CA ARG A 64 -0.34 -9.64 8.02
C ARG A 64 0.33 -10.08 9.30
N ASN A 65 0.60 -9.14 10.19
CA ASN A 65 1.43 -9.37 11.36
C ASN A 65 0.59 -9.48 12.63
N ARG A 66 1.14 -10.16 13.64
CA ARG A 66 0.57 -10.27 14.99
C ARG A 66 1.00 -9.13 15.92
N GLU A 67 1.89 -8.27 15.45
CA GLU A 67 2.37 -7.09 16.17
C GLU A 67 1.97 -5.81 15.43
N PRO A 68 1.62 -4.74 16.17
CA PRO A 68 1.33 -3.45 15.56
C PRO A 68 2.61 -2.81 15.04
N LEU A 69 2.50 -2.03 13.96
CA LEU A 69 3.58 -1.18 13.48
C LEU A 69 3.80 0.01 14.43
N ALA A 70 5.02 0.54 14.46
CA ALA A 70 5.34 1.69 15.30
C ALA A 70 4.62 2.97 14.80
N GLY A 71 4.48 3.95 15.71
CA GLY A 71 3.90 5.25 15.37
C GLY A 71 4.68 5.93 14.25
N GLY A 72 4.01 6.20 13.12
CA GLY A 72 4.61 6.78 11.91
C GLY A 72 4.93 5.80 10.79
N GLU A 73 4.73 4.49 11.02
CA GLU A 73 4.90 3.47 9.99
C GLU A 73 3.59 3.09 9.29
N THR A 74 2.47 3.68 9.67
CA THR A 74 1.15 3.50 9.03
C THR A 74 0.84 4.60 8.02
N GLY A 75 -0.06 4.30 7.09
CA GLY A 75 -0.57 5.18 6.05
C GLY A 75 0.05 4.93 4.67
N PHE A 76 -0.29 5.82 3.74
CA PHE A 76 0.18 5.78 2.37
C PHE A 76 1.55 6.45 2.26
N ARG A 77 2.49 5.80 1.56
CA ARG A 77 3.84 6.33 1.36
C ARG A 77 4.45 5.88 0.05
N ALA A 78 5.13 6.80 -0.64
CA ALA A 78 6.08 6.47 -1.70
C ALA A 78 7.39 5.98 -1.07
N LEU A 79 7.91 4.84 -1.55
CA LEU A 79 9.12 4.20 -1.04
C LEU A 79 10.37 4.62 -1.82
#